data_AF-A0A3M7LCB1-F1
#
_entry.id   AF-A0A3M7LCB1-F1
#
_cell.length_a   1.000
_cell.length_b   1.000
_cell.length_c   1.000
_cell.angle_alpha   90.00
_cell.angle_beta   90.00
_cell.angle_gamma   90.00
#
_symmetry.space_group_name_H-M   'P 1'
#
loop_
_entity.id
_entity.type
_entity.pdbx_description
1 polymer ?
#
loop_
_entity_poly.entity_id
_entity_poly.type
_entity_poly.pdbx_seq_one_letter_code
_entity_poly.pdbx_strand_id
1 'polypeptide(L)'
;MYDYGARMNMPDIGRWGVVDPLAEKMQSWSPYAYAFDNPVRYTDPDGRIPMPPDDHFDQNGKFLYTDNRKTNNIVIHVPYTKDNSNIIQSISNSVFGTSYGIEKGVKEVQLKDYNFNNAKDFSVLNNIAKHYAKDADVNVNDLYNDNFSVGAFNNVKYEGGTASGNKLGFNGGEFWGQNENGNIPMMHTDGNKVTFDVFNNRIADQDLNNKYNFISVLGHEGSSKGHLGMPNAKHSTIYTNQKNRPLFQYTTPEFKKHVNDNIKNYKANGD
;
A
#
# COMPACT_ATOMS: atom_id res chain seq x y z
N MET A 1 16.77 -18.95 -23.78
CA MET A 1 17.24 -18.98 -22.38
C MET A 1 17.51 -17.55 -21.94
N TYR A 2 17.02 -17.14 -20.78
CA TYR A 2 17.14 -15.78 -20.26
C TYR A 2 18.00 -15.79 -18.99
N ASP A 3 18.93 -14.85 -18.87
CA ASP A 3 19.79 -14.71 -17.69
C ASP A 3 19.10 -13.85 -16.63
N TYR A 4 18.90 -14.41 -15.43
CA TYR A 4 18.33 -13.73 -14.27
C TYR A 4 19.39 -13.56 -13.16
N GLY A 5 20.68 -13.65 -13.49
CA GLY A 5 21.80 -13.45 -12.58
C GLY A 5 22.15 -14.71 -11.78
N ALA A 6 21.25 -15.20 -10.92
CA ALA A 6 21.56 -16.42 -10.15
C ALA A 6 21.26 -17.71 -10.92
N ARG A 7 20.35 -17.64 -11.91
CA ARG A 7 19.95 -18.77 -12.74
C ARG A 7 19.61 -18.35 -14.16
N MET A 8 19.69 -19.31 -15.07
CA MET A 8 19.26 -19.18 -16.45
C MET A 8 17.84 -19.77 -16.60
N ASN A 9 16.85 -18.94 -16.93
CA ASN A 9 15.47 -19.36 -17.18
C ASN A 9 15.37 -19.98 -18.58
N MET A 10 14.73 -21.13 -18.70
CA MET A 10 14.40 -21.79 -19.96
C MET A 10 12.91 -21.54 -20.26
N PRO A 11 12.58 -20.43 -20.97
CA PRO A 11 11.18 -20.04 -21.21
C PRO A 11 10.43 -21.11 -22.02
N ASP A 12 11.13 -21.84 -22.90
CA ASP A 12 10.57 -22.89 -23.75
C ASP A 12 9.93 -24.05 -22.96
N ILE A 13 10.37 -24.25 -21.71
CA ILE A 13 9.88 -25.29 -20.80
C ILE A 13 9.32 -24.72 -19.48
N GLY A 14 9.32 -23.40 -19.31
CA GLY A 14 8.80 -22.71 -18.13
C GLY A 14 9.51 -23.04 -16.82
N ARG A 15 10.82 -23.33 -16.84
CA ARG A 15 11.60 -23.78 -15.68
C ARG A 15 13.02 -23.20 -15.67
N TRP A 16 13.67 -23.27 -14.51
CA TRP A 16 15.09 -22.93 -14.38
C TRP A 16 15.99 -24.04 -14.93
N GLY A 17 17.08 -23.66 -15.59
CA GLY A 17 18.08 -24.60 -16.12
C GLY A 17 19.05 -25.16 -15.07
N VAL A 18 19.05 -24.59 -13.85
CA VAL A 18 19.92 -25.00 -12.73
C VAL A 18 19.14 -24.95 -11.40
N VAL A 19 19.65 -25.66 -10.40
CA VAL A 19 19.06 -25.75 -9.05
C VAL A 19 19.03 -24.37 -8.38
N ASP A 20 17.92 -24.04 -7.70
CA ASP A 20 17.80 -22.84 -6.86
C ASP A 20 18.85 -22.78 -5.75
N PRO A 21 19.66 -21.72 -5.65
CA PRO A 21 20.56 -21.50 -4.52
C PRO A 21 19.85 -21.45 -3.14
N LEU A 22 18.54 -21.18 -3.12
CA LEU A 22 17.68 -21.13 -1.94
C LEU A 22 16.66 -22.27 -1.91
N ALA A 23 16.90 -23.39 -2.62
CA ALA A 23 15.99 -24.54 -2.64
C ALA A 23 15.60 -25.03 -1.23
N GLU A 24 16.53 -25.00 -0.28
CA GLU A 24 16.29 -25.39 1.12
C GLU A 24 15.26 -24.53 1.85
N LYS A 25 15.02 -23.30 1.37
CA LYS A 25 13.98 -22.40 1.91
C LYS A 25 12.62 -22.65 1.29
N MET A 26 12.53 -23.47 0.25
CA MET A 26 11.33 -23.76 -0.53
C MET A 26 11.09 -25.27 -0.62
N GLN A 27 11.21 -25.97 0.52
CA GLN A 27 11.19 -27.44 0.58
C GLN A 27 9.95 -28.10 -0.05
N SER A 28 8.83 -27.37 -0.10
CA SER A 28 7.57 -27.83 -0.72
C SER A 28 7.53 -27.66 -2.24
N TRP A 29 8.56 -27.09 -2.86
CA TRP A 29 8.61 -26.76 -4.28
C TRP A 29 9.82 -27.39 -4.96
N SER A 30 9.68 -27.70 -6.25
CA SER A 30 10.80 -28.19 -7.05
C SER A 30 11.93 -27.15 -7.06
N PRO A 31 13.20 -27.53 -6.90
CA PRO A 31 14.35 -26.63 -7.03
C PRO A 31 14.48 -25.96 -8.42
N TYR A 32 13.67 -26.39 -9.39
CA TYR A 32 13.62 -25.89 -10.75
C TYR A 32 12.33 -25.12 -11.07
N ALA A 33 11.40 -24.97 -10.12
CA ALA A 33 10.12 -24.30 -10.33
C ALA A 33 10.32 -22.81 -10.61
N TYR A 34 9.73 -22.32 -11.71
CA TYR A 34 9.66 -20.89 -11.98
C TYR A 34 8.39 -20.32 -11.32
N ALA A 35 8.54 -19.22 -10.59
CA ALA A 35 7.40 -18.47 -10.04
C ALA A 35 6.38 -19.29 -9.21
N PHE A 36 6.82 -20.32 -8.48
CA PHE A 36 5.92 -21.27 -7.78
C PHE A 36 4.85 -21.88 -8.70
N ASP A 37 5.21 -22.16 -9.95
CA ASP A 37 4.30 -22.62 -11.01
C ASP A 37 3.09 -21.70 -11.24
N ASN A 38 3.17 -20.44 -10.79
CA ASN A 38 2.14 -19.42 -10.98
C ASN A 38 2.75 -18.09 -11.45
N PRO A 39 3.25 -18.05 -12.71
CA PRO A 39 3.90 -16.86 -13.29
C PRO A 39 2.93 -15.70 -13.57
N VAL A 40 1.62 -15.92 -13.40
CA VAL A 40 0.60 -14.85 -13.45
C VAL A 40 0.63 -14.02 -12.16
N ARG A 41 1.02 -14.64 -11.04
CA ARG A 41 0.98 -14.02 -9.71
C ARG A 41 2.37 -13.69 -9.16
N TYR A 42 3.38 -14.45 -9.53
CA TYR A 42 4.73 -14.31 -9.01
C TYR A 42 5.73 -14.19 -10.16
N THR A 43 6.78 -13.43 -9.92
CA THR A 43 7.98 -13.47 -10.77
C THR A 43 9.17 -13.76 -9.87
N ASP A 44 10.20 -14.38 -10.43
CA ASP A 44 11.46 -14.67 -9.75
C ASP A 44 12.60 -13.89 -10.45
N PRO A 45 12.81 -12.62 -10.05
CA PRO A 45 13.53 -11.60 -10.83
C PRO A 45 15.05 -11.76 -10.81
N ASP A 46 15.59 -12.41 -9.78
CA ASP A 46 17.02 -12.69 -9.62
C ASP A 46 17.34 -14.19 -9.68
N GLY A 47 16.33 -15.01 -9.99
CA GLY A 47 16.44 -16.46 -10.02
C GLY A 47 16.80 -17.07 -8.67
N ARG A 48 16.23 -16.63 -7.55
CA ARG A 48 16.48 -17.21 -6.22
C ARG A 48 15.22 -17.46 -5.39
N ILE A 49 14.20 -16.62 -5.54
CA ILE A 49 12.94 -16.81 -4.82
C ILE A 49 11.85 -15.99 -5.50
N PRO A 50 10.72 -16.63 -5.88
CA PRO A 50 9.55 -15.89 -6.36
C PRO A 50 9.02 -14.94 -5.29
N MET A 51 8.91 -13.65 -5.63
CA MET A 51 8.41 -12.63 -4.70
C MET A 51 7.28 -11.81 -5.33
N PRO A 52 6.29 -11.37 -4.53
CA PRO A 52 5.32 -10.39 -4.99
C PRO A 52 6.02 -9.07 -5.36
N PRO A 53 5.70 -8.47 -6.51
CA PRO A 53 6.41 -7.27 -6.99
C PRO A 53 5.86 -5.92 -6.47
N ASP A 54 6.46 -4.80 -6.89
CA ASP A 54 5.88 -3.47 -6.64
C ASP A 54 4.61 -3.28 -7.47
N ASP A 55 3.58 -2.65 -6.90
CA ASP A 55 2.36 -2.31 -7.62
C ASP A 55 2.43 -0.85 -8.07
N HIS A 56 2.12 -0.64 -9.36
CA HIS A 56 2.22 0.64 -10.04
C HIS A 56 0.86 1.23 -10.32
N PHE A 57 0.72 2.52 -10.03
CA PHE A 57 -0.49 3.30 -10.23
C PHE A 57 -0.17 4.55 -11.05
N ASP A 58 -1.15 5.06 -11.81
CA ASP A 58 -1.03 6.35 -12.50
C ASP A 58 -1.21 7.53 -11.53
N GLN A 59 -1.06 8.76 -12.03
CA GLN A 59 -1.26 9.97 -11.22
C GLN A 59 -2.68 10.19 -10.68
N ASN A 60 -3.64 9.32 -11.04
CA ASN A 60 -5.01 9.34 -10.53
C ASN A 60 -5.26 8.17 -9.58
N GLY A 61 -4.24 7.35 -9.25
CA GLY A 61 -4.38 6.18 -8.40
C GLY A 61 -5.05 4.99 -9.08
N LYS A 62 -5.10 4.96 -10.41
CA LYS A 62 -5.56 3.80 -11.19
C LYS A 62 -4.42 2.81 -11.30
N PHE A 63 -4.68 1.54 -10.95
CA PHE A 63 -3.72 0.47 -11.11
C PHE A 63 -3.28 0.31 -12.57
N LEU A 64 -1.97 0.18 -12.78
CA LEU A 64 -1.34 -0.01 -14.08
C LEU A 64 -0.85 -1.45 -14.23
N TYR A 65 0.05 -1.87 -13.36
CA TYR A 65 0.72 -3.16 -13.42
C TYR A 65 1.44 -3.49 -12.11
N THR A 66 1.90 -4.73 -12.02
CA THR A 66 2.80 -5.18 -10.96
C THR A 66 4.12 -5.57 -11.62
N ASP A 67 5.25 -5.09 -11.09
CA ASP A 67 6.54 -5.17 -11.78
C ASP A 67 7.36 -6.42 -11.41
N ASN A 68 8.69 -6.37 -11.31
CA ASN A 68 9.53 -7.48 -10.84
C ASN A 68 10.47 -7.08 -9.68
N ARG A 69 10.23 -5.98 -8.97
CA ARG A 69 11.06 -5.58 -7.82
C ARG A 69 10.74 -6.36 -6.57
N LYS A 70 11.75 -6.61 -5.73
CA LYS A 70 11.61 -7.35 -4.46
C LYS A 70 11.26 -6.45 -3.27
N THR A 71 10.46 -5.41 -3.48
CA THR A 71 10.22 -4.39 -2.46
C THR A 71 8.79 -4.31 -1.94
N ASN A 72 7.80 -4.83 -2.68
CA ASN A 72 6.37 -4.76 -2.34
C ASN A 72 5.85 -3.32 -2.18
N ASN A 73 6.51 -2.36 -2.81
CA ASN A 73 6.13 -0.96 -2.67
C ASN A 73 4.88 -0.66 -3.48
N ILE A 74 4.13 0.33 -3.01
CA ILE A 74 3.13 1.05 -3.79
C ILE A 74 3.85 2.21 -4.48
N VAL A 75 3.78 2.25 -5.81
CA VAL A 75 4.48 3.23 -6.64
C VAL A 75 3.48 4.01 -7.48
N ILE A 76 3.59 5.32 -7.49
CA ILE A 76 2.76 6.25 -8.26
C ILE A 76 3.61 6.86 -9.37
N HIS A 77 3.10 6.77 -10.60
CA HIS A 77 3.67 7.36 -11.79
C HIS A 77 3.16 8.79 -11.93
N VAL A 78 4.04 9.77 -11.74
CA VAL A 78 3.71 11.19 -11.87
C VAL A 78 4.31 11.77 -13.16
N PRO A 79 3.60 12.64 -13.89
CA PRO A 79 4.17 13.33 -15.05
C PRO A 79 5.41 14.14 -14.62
N TYR A 80 6.53 13.88 -15.28
CA TYR A 80 7.77 14.61 -15.14
C TYR A 80 7.86 15.68 -16.24
N THR A 81 7.42 16.90 -15.94
CA THR A 81 7.70 18.07 -16.78
C THR A 81 8.97 18.73 -16.27
N LYS A 82 10.06 18.69 -17.05
CA LYS A 82 11.35 19.25 -16.63
C LYS A 82 11.35 20.79 -16.56
N ASP A 83 10.34 21.45 -17.11
CA ASP A 83 10.08 22.88 -16.91
C ASP A 83 8.58 23.15 -17.14
N ASN A 84 8.05 24.14 -16.42
CA ASN A 84 6.70 24.70 -16.41
C ASN A 84 5.72 24.36 -17.57
N SER A 85 4.52 23.94 -17.14
CA SER A 85 3.17 24.29 -17.63
C SER A 85 2.67 23.91 -19.05
N ASN A 86 1.45 23.37 -19.05
CA ASN A 86 0.41 23.51 -20.09
C ASN A 86 0.41 22.64 -21.36
N ILE A 87 1.34 21.70 -21.57
CA ILE A 87 1.32 20.90 -22.83
C ILE A 87 0.81 19.46 -22.65
N ILE A 88 0.96 18.83 -21.48
CA ILE A 88 0.64 17.39 -21.33
C ILE A 88 -0.87 17.13 -21.09
N GLN A 89 -1.61 18.10 -20.57
CA GLN A 89 -3.02 17.88 -20.23
C GLN A 89 -3.96 17.77 -21.45
N SER A 90 -3.51 18.17 -22.65
CA SER A 90 -4.27 18.04 -23.90
C SER A 90 -4.01 16.74 -24.67
N ILE A 91 -2.95 15.99 -24.35
CA ILE A 91 -2.55 14.79 -25.11
C ILE A 91 -3.00 13.50 -24.42
N SER A 92 -3.20 13.52 -23.10
CA SER A 92 -3.59 12.32 -22.33
C SER A 92 -5.03 11.84 -22.58
N ASN A 93 -5.91 12.68 -23.13
CA ASN A 93 -7.30 12.29 -23.39
C ASN A 93 -7.55 11.71 -24.78
N SER A 94 -6.59 11.77 -25.72
CA SER A 94 -6.80 11.37 -27.12
C SER A 94 -6.00 10.16 -27.58
N VAL A 95 -5.07 9.63 -26.79
CA VAL A 95 -4.12 8.58 -27.25
C VAL A 95 -3.91 7.51 -26.18
N PHE A 96 -4.96 6.77 -25.80
CA PHE A 96 -4.76 5.47 -25.15
C PHE A 96 -4.82 4.36 -26.20
N GLY A 97 -3.64 4.01 -26.72
CA GLY A 97 -3.38 2.82 -27.51
C GLY A 97 -2.06 2.21 -27.06
N THR A 98 -2.14 1.26 -26.14
CA THR A 98 -1.16 0.20 -25.85
C THR A 98 0.24 0.33 -26.48
N SER A 99 1.26 0.66 -25.68
CA SER A 99 2.64 0.17 -25.83
C SER A 99 3.44 0.47 -24.56
N TYR A 100 3.85 -0.59 -23.89
CA TYR A 100 4.56 -0.59 -22.62
C TYR A 100 6.04 -0.27 -22.88
N GLY A 101 6.43 0.96 -22.59
CA GLY A 101 7.80 1.43 -22.53
C GLY A 101 7.78 2.69 -21.67
N ILE A 102 8.58 2.74 -20.60
CA ILE A 102 8.67 3.91 -19.72
C ILE A 102 9.20 5.08 -20.58
N GLU A 103 8.28 5.86 -21.13
CA GLU A 103 8.58 7.00 -21.98
C GLU A 103 9.22 8.11 -21.14
N LYS A 104 10.19 8.80 -21.77
CA LYS A 104 10.79 10.03 -21.25
C LYS A 104 9.69 11.00 -20.81
N GLY A 105 9.49 11.18 -19.50
CA GLY A 105 8.50 12.12 -18.98
C GLY A 105 7.60 11.60 -17.86
N VAL A 106 7.87 10.43 -17.26
CA VAL A 106 7.18 9.95 -16.06
C VAL A 106 8.20 9.65 -14.96
N LYS A 107 7.93 10.12 -13.74
CA LYS A 107 8.72 9.85 -12.54
C LYS A 107 7.98 8.85 -11.65
N GLU A 108 8.69 7.85 -11.15
CA GLU A 108 8.16 6.95 -10.12
C GLU A 108 8.35 7.57 -8.74
N VAL A 109 7.27 7.59 -7.95
CA VAL A 109 7.26 8.09 -6.58
C VAL A 109 6.63 7.02 -5.70
N GLN A 110 7.34 6.58 -4.67
CA GLN A 110 6.80 5.66 -3.67
C GLN A 110 5.69 6.36 -2.89
N LEU A 111 4.65 5.63 -2.48
CA LEU A 111 3.51 6.18 -1.72
C LEU A 111 3.94 7.02 -0.51
N LYS A 112 4.97 6.57 0.24
CA LYS A 112 5.53 7.31 1.38
C LYS A 112 6.16 8.67 1.05
N ASP A 113 6.54 8.85 -0.21
CA ASP A 113 7.18 10.06 -0.72
C ASP A 113 6.22 10.88 -1.61
N TYR A 114 4.99 10.40 -1.82
CA TYR A 114 3.96 11.14 -2.54
C TYR A 114 3.43 12.31 -1.70
N ASN A 115 3.18 13.44 -2.35
CA ASN A 115 2.84 14.68 -1.69
C ASN A 115 1.33 14.94 -1.76
N PHE A 116 0.64 14.85 -0.63
CA PHE A 116 -0.81 14.96 -0.49
C PHE A 116 -1.22 16.37 -0.05
N ASN A 117 -1.36 17.29 -1.00
CA ASN A 117 -1.62 18.71 -0.70
C ASN A 117 -3.08 19.14 -0.87
N ASN A 118 -3.84 18.44 -1.71
CA ASN A 118 -5.17 18.88 -2.14
C ASN A 118 -6.10 17.69 -2.40
N ALA A 119 -7.38 17.99 -2.65
CA ALA A 119 -8.41 16.99 -2.88
C ALA A 119 -8.11 16.02 -4.05
N LYS A 120 -7.44 16.49 -5.11
CA LYS A 120 -7.03 15.61 -6.21
C LYS A 120 -6.00 14.59 -5.74
N ASP A 121 -4.99 15.02 -4.98
CA ASP A 121 -3.99 14.12 -4.41
C ASP A 121 -4.62 13.14 -3.41
N PHE A 122 -5.57 13.58 -2.59
CA PHE A 122 -6.30 12.70 -1.67
C PHE A 122 -7.12 11.64 -2.41
N SER A 123 -7.67 11.98 -3.58
CA SER A 123 -8.40 11.02 -4.41
C SER A 123 -7.51 9.89 -4.94
N VAL A 124 -6.21 10.14 -5.13
CA VAL A 124 -5.22 9.10 -5.50
C VAL A 124 -5.15 8.03 -4.41
N LEU A 125 -5.04 8.45 -3.14
CA LEU A 125 -5.00 7.53 -2.00
C LEU A 125 -6.30 6.72 -1.87
N ASN A 126 -7.45 7.37 -2.04
CA ASN A 126 -8.75 6.69 -2.10
C ASN A 126 -8.80 5.63 -3.22
N ASN A 127 -8.31 5.94 -4.42
CA ASN A 127 -8.36 5.02 -5.55
C ASN A 127 -7.41 3.82 -5.35
N ILE A 128 -6.22 4.05 -4.78
CA ILE A 128 -5.30 2.97 -4.37
C ILE A 128 -5.96 2.10 -3.29
N ALA A 129 -6.60 2.71 -2.29
CA ALA A 129 -7.32 1.98 -1.26
C ALA A 129 -8.46 1.13 -1.82
N LYS A 130 -9.24 1.67 -2.77
CA LYS A 130 -10.29 0.92 -3.48
C LYS A 130 -9.75 -0.27 -4.26
N HIS A 131 -8.58 -0.14 -4.88
CA HIS A 131 -7.93 -1.27 -5.55
C HIS A 131 -7.66 -2.41 -4.56
N TYR A 132 -7.17 -2.09 -3.36
CA TYR A 132 -6.85 -3.07 -2.32
C TYR A 132 -8.04 -3.49 -1.43
N ALA A 133 -9.20 -2.84 -1.54
CA ALA A 133 -10.34 -3.05 -0.66
C ALA A 133 -10.78 -4.53 -0.62
N LYS A 134 -10.82 -5.20 -1.78
CA LYS A 134 -11.17 -6.62 -1.86
C LYS A 134 -10.18 -7.51 -1.11
N ASP A 135 -8.88 -7.27 -1.26
CA ASP A 135 -7.83 -8.03 -0.56
C ASP A 135 -7.85 -7.76 0.95
N ALA A 136 -8.30 -6.56 1.33
CA ALA A 136 -8.53 -6.13 2.69
C ALA A 136 -9.90 -6.57 3.26
N ASP A 137 -10.73 -7.31 2.51
CA ASP A 137 -12.10 -7.70 2.91
C ASP A 137 -12.96 -6.48 3.31
N VAL A 138 -12.75 -5.36 2.62
CA VAL A 138 -13.52 -4.13 2.78
C VAL A 138 -14.52 -4.04 1.63
N ASN A 139 -15.80 -3.96 1.98
CA ASN A 139 -16.85 -3.67 1.02
C ASN A 139 -16.98 -2.15 0.91
N VAL A 140 -16.56 -1.61 -0.24
CA VAL A 140 -16.52 -0.16 -0.48
C VAL A 140 -17.91 0.48 -0.38
N ASN A 141 -18.99 -0.25 -0.67
CA ASN A 141 -20.35 0.27 -0.59
C ASN A 141 -20.84 0.48 0.85
N ASP A 142 -20.14 -0.08 1.84
CA ASP A 142 -20.43 0.15 3.25
C ASP A 142 -19.79 1.47 3.73
N LEU A 143 -18.96 2.10 2.91
CA LEU A 143 -18.27 3.34 3.22
C LEU A 143 -19.12 4.57 2.87
N TYR A 144 -18.85 5.69 3.53
CA TYR A 144 -19.47 6.97 3.21
C TYR A 144 -19.27 7.35 1.74
N ASN A 145 -20.37 7.49 0.99
CA ASN A 145 -20.38 7.76 -0.45
C ASN A 145 -19.52 6.79 -1.27
N ASP A 146 -19.46 5.51 -0.88
CA ASP A 146 -18.68 4.48 -1.56
C ASP A 146 -17.20 4.84 -1.72
N ASN A 147 -16.63 5.61 -0.79
CA ASN A 147 -15.26 6.11 -0.86
C ASN A 147 -14.58 6.03 0.50
N PHE A 148 -13.28 5.83 0.48
CA PHE A 148 -12.44 6.11 1.64
C PHE A 148 -12.28 7.61 1.81
N SER A 149 -12.05 8.01 3.05
CA SER A 149 -11.89 9.41 3.45
C SER A 149 -10.41 9.73 3.68
N VAL A 150 -10.03 11.00 3.60
CA VAL A 150 -8.68 11.44 3.97
C VAL A 150 -8.80 12.64 4.90
N GLY A 151 -8.15 12.59 6.06
CA GLY A 151 -7.95 13.71 6.97
C GLY A 151 -6.53 14.21 6.85
N ALA A 152 -6.32 15.49 6.54
CA ALA A 152 -4.98 16.04 6.34
C ALA A 152 -4.72 17.27 7.22
N PHE A 153 -3.60 17.26 7.94
CA PHE A 153 -3.10 18.44 8.66
C PHE A 153 -1.72 18.83 8.14
N ASN A 154 -1.70 19.93 7.39
CA ASN A 154 -0.61 20.30 6.50
C ASN A 154 -0.01 21.66 6.90
N ASN A 155 1.25 21.88 6.51
CA ASN A 155 2.02 23.10 6.78
C ASN A 155 2.10 23.43 8.28
N VAL A 156 2.34 22.42 9.11
CA VAL A 156 2.34 22.56 10.56
C VAL A 156 3.57 23.36 11.02
N LYS A 157 3.32 24.43 11.76
CA LYS A 157 4.32 25.25 12.46
C LYS A 157 4.15 25.08 13.96
N TYR A 158 5.27 25.00 14.67
CA TYR A 158 5.30 24.96 16.13
C TYR A 158 5.85 26.27 16.67
N GLU A 159 5.02 27.04 17.35
CA GLU A 159 5.41 28.29 18.00
C GLU A 159 4.86 28.29 19.45
N GLY A 160 5.75 28.47 20.43
CA GLY A 160 5.35 28.54 21.84
C GLY A 160 4.62 27.30 22.38
N GLY A 161 4.89 26.12 21.83
CA GLY A 161 4.20 24.87 22.21
C GLY A 161 2.83 24.66 21.55
N THR A 162 2.40 25.58 20.68
CA THR A 162 1.16 25.45 19.90
C THR A 162 1.47 25.06 18.46
N ALA A 163 0.83 24.00 17.98
CA ALA A 163 0.85 23.63 16.57
C ALA A 163 -0.22 24.41 15.81
N SER A 164 0.15 25.05 14.70
CA SER A 164 -0.77 25.73 13.79
C SER A 164 -0.55 25.25 12.36
N GLY A 165 -1.62 25.08 11.58
CA GLY A 165 -1.55 24.53 10.23
C GLY A 165 -2.90 24.51 9.53
N ASN A 166 -2.91 24.06 8.28
CA ASN A 166 -4.11 23.95 7.46
C ASN A 166 -4.72 22.56 7.62
N LYS A 167 -5.97 22.49 8.08
CA LYS A 167 -6.75 21.24 8.08
C LYS A 167 -7.56 21.14 6.79
N LEU A 168 -7.34 20.08 6.04
CA LEU A 168 -8.08 19.73 4.83
C LEU A 168 -8.65 18.32 4.98
N GLY A 169 -9.58 17.96 4.10
CA GLY A 169 -10.12 16.61 4.05
C GLY A 169 -10.68 16.23 2.69
N PHE A 170 -10.89 14.94 2.52
CA PHE A 170 -11.54 14.33 1.37
C PHE A 170 -12.63 13.38 1.86
N ASN A 171 -13.79 13.41 1.18
CA ASN A 171 -14.93 12.54 1.47
C ASN A 171 -15.32 12.50 2.97
N GLY A 172 -15.48 13.67 3.59
CA GLY A 172 -15.86 13.76 5.01
C GLY A 172 -14.76 13.35 6.00
N GLY A 173 -13.51 13.19 5.54
CA GLY A 173 -12.36 12.79 6.35
C GLY A 173 -11.99 13.80 7.42
N GLU A 174 -11.66 13.27 8.59
CA GLU A 174 -11.30 14.02 9.77
C GLU A 174 -9.86 13.71 10.14
N PHE A 175 -9.10 14.71 10.54
CA PHE A 175 -7.74 14.48 11.04
C PHE A 175 -7.78 14.25 12.55
N TRP A 176 -7.25 13.10 12.98
CA TRP A 176 -7.03 12.75 14.38
C TRP A 176 -5.55 13.03 14.70
N GLY A 177 -5.31 14.12 15.45
CA GLY A 177 -3.98 14.64 15.72
C GLY A 177 -3.01 13.68 16.38
N GLN A 178 -1.76 14.12 16.59
CA GLN A 178 -0.80 13.36 17.39
C GLN A 178 -1.44 12.99 18.72
N ASN A 179 -1.48 11.68 19.02
CA ASN A 179 -1.85 11.24 20.35
C ASN A 179 -0.73 11.61 21.35
N GLU A 180 -0.98 11.41 22.64
CA GLU A 180 -0.07 11.80 23.74
C GLU A 180 1.35 11.18 23.61
N ASN A 181 1.51 10.14 22.79
CA ASN A 181 2.80 9.48 22.52
C ASN A 181 3.51 10.01 21.27
N GLY A 182 2.98 11.06 20.63
CA GLY A 182 3.52 11.63 19.39
C GLY A 182 3.19 10.82 18.13
N ASN A 183 2.36 9.76 18.26
CA ASN A 183 1.97 8.93 17.13
C ASN A 183 0.69 9.48 16.49
N ILE A 184 0.72 9.60 15.18
CA ILE A 184 -0.48 9.93 14.39
C ILE A 184 -1.06 8.59 13.93
N PRO A 185 -2.33 8.27 14.26
CA PRO A 185 -2.97 7.08 13.71
C PRO A 185 -2.90 7.17 12.19
N MET A 186 -2.62 6.06 11.50
CA MET A 186 -2.45 6.11 10.05
C MET A 186 -3.77 6.05 9.31
N MET A 187 -4.67 5.25 9.87
CA MET A 187 -6.05 5.14 9.47
C MET A 187 -6.90 5.02 10.72
N HIS A 188 -8.14 5.46 10.65
CA HIS A 188 -9.12 5.24 11.70
C HIS A 188 -10.49 5.10 11.06
N THR A 189 -11.42 4.53 11.83
CA THR A 189 -12.82 4.40 11.44
C THR A 189 -13.72 5.19 12.36
N ASP A 190 -14.55 6.05 11.78
CA ASP A 190 -15.64 6.73 12.49
C ASP A 190 -16.96 6.54 11.73
N GLY A 191 -17.90 5.80 12.33
CA GLY A 191 -19.11 5.36 11.66
C GLY A 191 -18.79 4.59 10.37
N ASN A 192 -19.25 5.08 9.23
CA ASN A 192 -18.95 4.50 7.91
C ASN A 192 -17.79 5.19 7.18
N LYS A 193 -17.00 6.02 7.86
CA LYS A 193 -15.83 6.68 7.28
C LYS A 193 -14.57 5.95 7.72
N VAL A 194 -13.95 5.24 6.78
CA VAL A 194 -12.57 4.74 6.95
C VAL A 194 -11.64 5.80 6.38
N THR A 195 -10.91 6.47 7.28
CA THR A 195 -10.15 7.67 6.97
C THR A 195 -8.66 7.41 7.03
N PHE A 196 -7.92 7.87 6.03
CA PHE A 196 -6.46 7.95 6.05
C PHE A 196 -6.01 9.29 6.64
N ASP A 197 -5.09 9.27 7.60
CA ASP A 197 -4.50 10.49 8.16
C ASP A 197 -3.18 10.84 7.46
N VAL A 198 -3.12 12.08 6.98
CA VAL A 198 -1.96 12.68 6.32
C VAL A 198 -1.45 13.82 7.18
N PHE A 199 -0.13 13.85 7.41
CA PHE A 199 0.51 14.88 8.20
C PHE A 199 1.67 15.51 7.43
N ASN A 200 1.70 16.84 7.36
CA ASN A 200 2.69 17.58 6.56
C ASN A 200 2.79 17.05 5.12
N ASN A 201 1.62 16.83 4.51
CA ASN A 201 1.43 16.34 3.16
C ASN A 201 2.01 14.95 2.86
N ARG A 202 2.34 14.15 3.88
CA ARG A 202 2.81 12.78 3.70
C ARG A 202 1.94 11.82 4.51
N ILE A 203 1.91 10.56 4.08
CA ILE A 203 1.39 9.51 4.96
C ILE A 203 2.24 9.48 6.24
N ALA A 204 1.58 9.36 7.39
CA ALA A 204 2.24 9.47 8.69
C ALA A 204 3.23 8.34 8.95
N ASP A 205 2.96 7.14 8.41
CA ASP A 205 3.81 5.96 8.58
C ASP A 205 4.33 5.46 7.24
N GLN A 206 5.66 5.33 7.15
CA GLN A 206 6.36 4.86 5.96
C GLN A 206 6.17 3.37 5.72
N ASP A 207 5.78 2.58 6.74
CA ASP A 207 5.52 1.15 6.61
C ASP A 207 4.30 0.87 5.72
N LEU A 208 3.41 1.85 5.53
CA LEU A 208 2.29 1.78 4.56
C LEU A 208 2.73 1.79 3.11
N ASN A 209 3.98 2.12 2.82
CA ASN A 209 4.50 1.99 1.46
C ASN A 209 4.50 0.53 1.00
N ASN A 210 4.60 -0.42 1.94
CA ASN A 210 4.50 -1.84 1.65
C ASN A 210 3.03 -2.23 1.45
N LYS A 211 2.69 -2.81 0.30
CA LYS A 211 1.30 -3.15 -0.05
C LYS A 211 0.63 -4.11 0.94
N TYR A 212 1.36 -5.06 1.52
CA TYR A 212 0.76 -6.00 2.48
C TYR A 212 0.52 -5.34 3.83
N ASN A 213 1.43 -4.47 4.27
CA ASN A 213 1.19 -3.65 5.47
C ASN A 213 -0.05 -2.76 5.23
N PHE A 214 -0.13 -2.12 4.07
CA PHE A 214 -1.27 -1.30 3.66
C PHE A 214 -2.59 -2.06 3.67
N ILE A 215 -2.68 -3.20 2.96
CA ILE A 215 -3.85 -4.09 2.95
C ILE A 215 -4.22 -4.53 4.37
N SER A 216 -3.22 -4.83 5.20
CA SER A 216 -3.43 -5.27 6.58
C SER A 216 -4.06 -4.20 7.44
N VAL A 217 -3.58 -2.95 7.37
CA VAL A 217 -4.17 -1.81 8.11
C VAL A 217 -5.55 -1.46 7.54
N LEU A 218 -5.72 -1.50 6.22
CA LEU A 218 -7.02 -1.27 5.58
C LEU A 218 -8.08 -2.27 6.07
N GLY A 219 -7.70 -3.54 6.23
CA GLY A 219 -8.59 -4.56 6.78
C GLY A 219 -8.81 -4.43 8.29
N HIS A 220 -7.83 -3.91 9.04
CA HIS A 220 -7.98 -3.60 10.46
C HIS A 220 -9.09 -2.56 10.68
N GLU A 221 -9.12 -1.54 9.85
CA GLU A 221 -10.11 -0.47 9.92
C GLU A 221 -11.42 -0.86 9.24
N GLY A 222 -11.38 -1.20 7.95
CA GLY A 222 -12.57 -1.24 7.10
C GLY A 222 -13.23 -2.61 6.93
N SER A 223 -12.66 -3.71 7.43
CA SER A 223 -13.23 -5.03 7.13
C SER A 223 -14.43 -5.38 7.99
N SER A 224 -15.16 -6.42 7.58
CA SER A 224 -16.24 -7.03 8.38
C SER A 224 -15.80 -7.49 9.78
N LYS A 225 -14.49 -7.76 9.96
CA LYS A 225 -13.86 -8.14 11.23
C LYS A 225 -12.93 -7.05 11.79
N GLY A 226 -12.98 -5.86 11.19
CA GLY A 226 -12.27 -4.65 11.57
C GLY A 226 -13.16 -3.68 12.35
N HIS A 227 -12.70 -2.45 12.55
CA HIS A 227 -13.45 -1.42 13.27
C HIS A 227 -14.80 -1.07 12.61
N LEU A 228 -14.88 -1.07 11.27
CA LEU A 228 -16.11 -0.82 10.53
C LEU A 228 -17.17 -1.89 10.83
N GLY A 229 -16.80 -3.18 10.73
CA GLY A 229 -17.73 -4.29 10.98
C GLY A 229 -17.96 -4.61 12.45
N MET A 230 -17.05 -4.21 13.34
CA MET A 230 -17.07 -4.52 14.77
C MET A 230 -16.76 -3.29 15.64
N PRO A 231 -17.58 -2.22 15.60
CA PRO A 231 -17.24 -0.92 16.21
C PRO A 231 -17.11 -0.96 17.74
N ASN A 232 -17.74 -1.92 18.41
CA ASN A 232 -17.70 -2.08 19.87
C ASN A 232 -16.73 -3.18 20.33
N ALA A 233 -15.97 -3.80 19.42
CA ALA A 233 -15.02 -4.84 19.79
C ALA A 233 -13.75 -4.25 20.40
N LYS A 234 -13.17 -5.01 21.34
CA LYS A 234 -11.87 -4.69 21.93
C LYS A 234 -10.80 -4.61 20.84
N HIS A 235 -9.91 -3.63 20.91
CA HIS A 235 -8.81 -3.48 19.93
C HIS A 235 -7.97 -4.74 19.81
N SER A 236 -7.69 -5.41 20.93
CA SER A 236 -6.97 -6.69 20.95
C SER A 236 -7.63 -7.79 20.11
N THR A 237 -8.97 -7.76 19.98
CA THR A 237 -9.73 -8.67 19.11
C THR A 237 -9.53 -8.29 17.64
N ILE A 238 -9.62 -7.01 17.31
CA ILE A 238 -9.39 -6.51 15.95
C ILE A 238 -7.97 -6.84 15.47
N TYR A 239 -6.94 -6.57 16.28
CA TYR A 239 -5.57 -6.96 15.95
C TYR A 239 -5.39 -8.48 15.80
N THR A 240 -6.10 -9.28 16.61
CA THR A 240 -6.07 -10.75 16.47
C THR A 240 -6.69 -11.19 15.14
N ASN A 241 -7.81 -10.59 14.75
CA ASN A 241 -8.45 -10.83 13.46
C ASN A 241 -7.53 -10.42 12.30
N GLN A 242 -6.91 -9.24 12.39
CA GLN A 242 -5.94 -8.74 11.42
C GLN A 242 -4.77 -9.73 11.22
N LYS A 243 -4.20 -10.24 12.31
CA LYS A 243 -3.09 -11.22 12.28
C LYS A 243 -3.48 -12.53 11.59
N ASN A 244 -4.75 -12.94 11.71
CA ASN A 244 -5.25 -14.20 11.15
C ASN A 244 -5.62 -14.08 9.65
N ARG A 245 -5.48 -12.90 9.03
CA ARG A 245 -5.79 -12.71 7.61
C ARG A 245 -4.77 -13.45 6.72
N PRO A 246 -5.20 -14.06 5.59
CA PRO A 246 -4.30 -14.80 4.70
C PRO A 246 -3.10 -14.02 4.19
N LEU A 247 -3.27 -12.71 3.93
CA LEU A 247 -2.20 -11.87 3.40
C LEU A 247 -1.26 -11.31 4.49
N PHE A 248 -1.61 -11.43 5.77
CA PHE A 248 -0.78 -10.95 6.88
C PHE A 248 0.60 -11.63 6.90
N GLN A 249 0.70 -12.87 6.44
CA GLN A 249 1.98 -13.58 6.37
C GLN A 249 3.01 -12.90 5.47
N TYR A 250 2.60 -12.03 4.54
CA TYR A 250 3.47 -11.30 3.62
C TYR A 250 3.86 -9.89 4.09
N THR A 251 3.36 -9.44 5.24
CA THR A 251 3.75 -8.15 5.84
C THR A 251 5.22 -8.17 6.30
N THR A 252 5.80 -6.98 6.47
CA THR A 252 7.19 -6.84 6.90
C THR A 252 7.39 -7.40 8.31
N PRO A 253 8.61 -7.89 8.65
CA PRO A 253 8.94 -8.34 10.00
C PRO A 253 8.66 -7.28 11.08
N GLU A 254 8.96 -6.02 10.78
CA GLU A 254 8.76 -4.87 11.66
C GLU A 254 7.27 -4.67 11.94
N PHE A 255 6.45 -4.72 10.89
CA PHE A 255 5.00 -4.60 11.01
C PHE A 255 4.39 -5.77 11.79
N LYS A 256 4.88 -7.00 11.58
CA LYS A 256 4.45 -8.17 12.38
C LYS A 256 4.77 -7.99 13.86
N LYS A 257 5.95 -7.44 14.16
CA LYS A 257 6.34 -7.13 15.54
C LYS A 257 5.41 -6.08 16.13
N HIS A 258 5.16 -4.98 15.41
CA HIS A 258 4.23 -3.93 15.82
C HIS A 258 2.83 -4.47 16.17
N VAL A 259 2.22 -5.27 15.28
CA VAL A 259 0.90 -5.87 15.53
C VAL A 259 0.91 -6.80 16.76
N ASN A 260 1.95 -7.62 16.94
CA ASN A 260 2.04 -8.49 18.11
C ASN A 260 2.25 -7.70 19.42
N ASP A 261 3.04 -6.63 19.36
CA ASP A 261 3.30 -5.76 20.51
C ASP A 261 2.00 -5.03 20.91
N ASN A 262 1.20 -4.55 19.95
CA ASN A 262 -0.13 -3.97 20.21
C ASN A 262 -1.09 -4.98 20.86
N ILE A 263 -1.20 -6.21 20.32
CA ILE A 263 -2.04 -7.25 20.92
C ILE A 263 -1.69 -7.46 22.41
N LYS A 264 -0.40 -7.52 22.73
CA LYS A 264 0.07 -7.69 24.12
C LYS A 264 -0.26 -6.47 24.96
N ASN A 265 -0.01 -5.27 24.45
CA ASN A 265 -0.23 -4.02 25.16
C ASN A 265 -1.71 -3.83 25.52
N TYR A 266 -2.61 -3.98 24.55
CA TYR A 266 -4.05 -3.88 24.80
C TYR A 266 -4.52 -4.92 25.82
N LYS A 267 -4.12 -6.20 25.68
CA LYS A 267 -4.48 -7.24 26.65
C LYS A 267 -3.94 -6.96 28.05
N ALA A 268 -2.75 -6.39 28.17
CA ALA A 268 -2.15 -6.05 29.46
C ALA A 268 -2.87 -4.88 30.16
N ASN A 269 -3.44 -3.94 29.39
CA ASN A 269 -4.12 -2.76 29.92
C ASN A 269 -5.64 -2.98 30.12
N GLY A 270 -6.11 -4.23 30.10
CA GLY A 270 -7.51 -4.56 30.39
C GLY A 270 -8.48 -4.26 29.26
N ASP A 271 -7.97 -4.05 28.04
CA ASP A 271 -8.78 -3.92 26.82
C ASP A 271 -9.76 -5.09 26.69
#